data_AF-A0A7Y4YQA2-F1
#
_entry.id   AF-A0A7Y4YQA2-F1
#
_cell.length_a   1.000
_cell.length_b   1.000
_cell.length_c   1.000
_cell.angle_alpha   90.00
_cell.angle_beta   90.00
_cell.angle_gamma   90.00
#
_symmetry.space_group_name_H-M   'P 1'
#
loop_
_entity.id
_entity.type
_entity.pdbx_description
1 polymer ?
#
loop_
_entity_poly.entity_id
_entity_poly.type
_entity_poly.pdbx_seq_one_letter_code
_entity_poly.pdbx_strand_id
1 'polypeptide(L)'
;MTEDQLEQEALGWLNEAGYSTVYGPDIAVDGDAPERSDYRQVVLVERLRSAVARLNPSIPKVAQEDAIQQVLELCTPVLLSANKRFHQLLVGGVPVQYQQGNETRGDFVRLVDWAEPARNEFLAINQFSIKGAHHTRRPDIILFVNGLPLVLLELKNPADEAADIWKAYDQIQTYKEQIPDVFQYNEVLVISDGSEARLGSLSSDAERFMQWRTIDGVMLDPLGQFNELETLIRGVLAPAYLLDYLRYFVLFEDDGALIKKVAGYHQFHAVRAAINQVVAASRPGGSHKGGVVWHTQGSGKSITMTCFAARVMRETAMENPTIVVITDRNDLDGQLFGVFSLAQDLLREQPVQANTRQDLRAKLSNRPSGGIVFATIQKFMPGEDEDTFPI
;
A
#
# COMPACT_ATOMS: atom_id res chain seq x y z
N MET A 1 1.91 -32.72 0.33
CA MET A 1 0.85 -31.77 0.72
C MET A 1 0.07 -31.44 -0.54
N THR A 2 -1.26 -31.48 -0.52
CA THR A 2 -2.11 -31.08 -1.66
C THR A 2 -2.35 -29.58 -1.66
N GLU A 3 -2.87 -29.02 -2.77
CA GLU A 3 -3.27 -27.61 -2.84
C GLU A 3 -4.32 -27.26 -1.77
N ASP A 4 -5.34 -28.11 -1.60
CA ASP A 4 -6.35 -27.94 -0.53
C ASP A 4 -5.71 -27.93 0.87
N GLN A 5 -4.72 -28.78 1.13
CA GLN A 5 -4.04 -28.80 2.44
C GLN A 5 -3.27 -27.51 2.68
N LEU A 6 -2.56 -27.02 1.65
CA LEU A 6 -1.84 -25.75 1.71
C LEU A 6 -2.79 -24.56 1.93
N GLU A 7 -3.94 -24.56 1.25
CA GLU A 7 -4.97 -23.53 1.44
C GLU A 7 -5.46 -23.51 2.90
N GLN A 8 -5.74 -24.68 3.49
CA GLN A 8 -6.18 -24.78 4.89
C GLN A 8 -5.09 -24.35 5.88
N GLU A 9 -3.82 -24.67 5.63
CA GLU A 9 -2.69 -24.18 6.44
C GLU A 9 -2.56 -22.65 6.35
N ALA A 10 -2.65 -22.09 5.14
CA ALA A 10 -2.62 -20.64 4.93
C ALA A 10 -3.77 -19.92 5.66
N LEU A 11 -4.99 -20.47 5.62
CA LEU A 11 -6.13 -19.97 6.40
C LEU A 11 -5.88 -20.06 7.91
N GLY A 12 -5.23 -21.12 8.39
CA GLY A 12 -4.81 -21.26 9.78
C GLY A 12 -3.84 -20.16 10.22
N TRP A 13 -2.79 -19.91 9.45
CA TRP A 13 -1.84 -18.82 9.73
C TRP A 13 -2.47 -17.43 9.66
N LEU A 14 -3.38 -17.21 8.71
CA LEU A 14 -4.16 -15.98 8.62
C LEU A 14 -5.07 -15.81 9.85
N ASN A 15 -5.70 -16.89 10.32
CA ASN A 15 -6.51 -16.84 11.54
C ASN A 15 -5.68 -16.47 12.77
N GLU A 16 -4.51 -17.10 12.94
CA GLU A 16 -3.56 -16.75 14.01
C GLU A 16 -3.06 -15.30 13.91
N ALA A 17 -2.90 -14.77 12.69
CA ALA A 17 -2.53 -13.38 12.47
C ALA A 17 -3.67 -12.38 12.78
N GLY A 18 -4.91 -12.84 12.94
CA GLY A 18 -6.06 -12.02 13.33
C GLY A 18 -7.18 -11.91 12.29
N TYR A 19 -7.21 -12.77 11.26
CA TYR A 19 -8.30 -12.81 10.29
C TYR A 19 -9.43 -13.73 10.76
N SER A 20 -10.68 -13.33 10.50
CA SER A 20 -11.78 -14.30 10.47
C SER A 20 -11.72 -15.06 9.14
N THR A 21 -11.88 -16.37 9.17
CA THR A 21 -11.90 -17.21 7.95
C THR A 21 -13.33 -17.52 7.56
N VAL A 22 -13.64 -17.44 6.26
CA VAL A 22 -14.97 -17.73 5.72
C VAL A 22 -14.84 -18.55 4.45
N TYR A 23 -15.69 -19.56 4.30
CA TYR A 23 -15.77 -20.33 3.08
C TYR A 23 -16.62 -19.60 2.03
N GLY A 24 -16.03 -19.28 0.88
CA GLY A 24 -16.66 -18.49 -0.17
C GLY A 24 -18.03 -19.02 -0.65
N PRO A 25 -18.23 -20.34 -0.81
CA PRO A 25 -19.53 -20.92 -1.11
C PRO A 25 -20.63 -20.67 -0.06
N ASP A 26 -20.31 -20.57 1.23
CA ASP A 26 -21.31 -20.34 2.28
C ASP A 26 -21.92 -18.94 2.17
N ILE A 27 -21.12 -17.95 1.75
CA ILE A 27 -21.53 -16.55 1.57
C ILE A 27 -21.88 -16.18 0.12
N ALA A 28 -21.92 -17.17 -0.77
CA ALA A 28 -22.33 -16.99 -2.15
C ALA A 28 -23.82 -16.66 -2.24
N VAL A 29 -24.27 -16.21 -3.42
CA VAL A 29 -25.67 -15.79 -3.67
C VAL A 29 -26.67 -16.93 -3.38
N ASP A 30 -26.24 -18.17 -3.60
CA ASP A 30 -26.94 -19.42 -3.40
C ASP A 30 -26.38 -20.25 -2.22
N GLY A 31 -25.59 -19.62 -1.35
CA GLY A 31 -25.01 -20.22 -0.15
C GLY A 31 -25.94 -20.21 1.06
N ASP A 32 -25.45 -20.75 2.18
CA ASP A 32 -26.20 -20.87 3.44
C ASP A 32 -26.40 -19.52 4.17
N ALA A 33 -25.47 -18.58 4.00
CA ALA A 33 -25.51 -17.24 4.57
C ALA A 33 -25.09 -16.17 3.54
N PRO A 34 -25.90 -15.91 2.50
CA PRO A 34 -25.51 -15.03 1.39
C PRO A 34 -25.14 -13.61 1.83
N GLU A 35 -23.96 -13.14 1.39
CA GLU A 35 -23.51 -11.75 1.61
C GLU A 35 -23.40 -10.94 0.32
N ARG A 36 -23.77 -11.56 -0.80
CA ARG A 36 -23.78 -10.96 -2.14
C ARG A 36 -25.09 -11.23 -2.83
N SER A 37 -25.56 -10.26 -3.62
CA SER A 37 -26.76 -10.44 -4.45
C SER A 37 -26.44 -10.93 -5.87
N ASP A 38 -25.18 -10.83 -6.31
CA ASP A 38 -24.71 -11.28 -7.62
C ASP A 38 -23.27 -11.78 -7.54
N TYR A 39 -22.90 -12.80 -8.32
CA TYR A 39 -21.53 -13.28 -8.45
C TYR A 39 -20.56 -12.27 -9.09
N ARG A 40 -21.07 -11.23 -9.75
CA ARG A 40 -20.30 -10.06 -10.23
C ARG A 40 -19.90 -9.11 -9.11
N GLN A 41 -20.58 -9.18 -7.96
CA GLN A 41 -20.28 -8.33 -6.83
C GLN A 41 -18.99 -8.83 -6.14
N VAL A 42 -17.93 -8.04 -6.26
CA VAL A 42 -16.61 -8.35 -5.67
C VAL A 42 -16.41 -7.72 -4.30
N VAL A 43 -17.18 -6.67 -3.96
CA VAL A 43 -17.17 -6.00 -2.65
C VAL A 43 -18.28 -6.55 -1.77
N LEU A 44 -17.99 -6.83 -0.50
CA LEU A 44 -19.00 -7.18 0.50
C LEU A 44 -19.65 -5.89 1.02
N VAL A 45 -20.67 -5.42 0.30
CA VAL A 45 -21.26 -4.07 0.44
C VAL A 45 -21.82 -3.83 1.85
N GLU A 46 -22.49 -4.81 2.47
CA GLU A 46 -23.03 -4.63 3.82
C GLU A 46 -21.94 -4.52 4.89
N ARG A 47 -20.82 -5.24 4.72
CA ARG A 47 -19.63 -5.11 5.58
C ARG A 47 -18.98 -3.75 5.39
N LEU A 48 -18.84 -3.28 4.15
CA LEU A 48 -18.34 -1.93 3.84
C LEU A 48 -19.24 -0.85 4.45
N ARG A 49 -20.57 -0.96 4.31
CA ARG A 49 -21.52 -0.02 4.91
C ARG A 49 -21.40 0.02 6.43
N SER A 50 -21.28 -1.16 7.06
CA SER A 50 -21.08 -1.28 8.51
C SER A 50 -19.77 -0.65 8.97
N ALA A 51 -18.68 -0.84 8.22
CA ALA A 51 -17.40 -0.21 8.50
C ALA A 51 -17.46 1.32 8.33
N VAL A 52 -18.00 1.82 7.22
CA VAL A 52 -18.17 3.25 6.98
C VAL A 52 -18.95 3.92 8.10
N ALA A 53 -20.06 3.32 8.54
CA ALA A 53 -20.86 3.83 9.65
C ALA A 53 -20.06 3.86 10.98
N ARG A 54 -19.30 2.78 11.27
CA ARG A 54 -18.46 2.65 12.47
C ARG A 54 -17.30 3.65 12.49
N LEU A 55 -16.70 3.92 11.35
CA LEU A 55 -15.51 4.79 11.24
C LEU A 55 -15.87 6.28 11.13
N ASN A 56 -17.10 6.61 10.71
CA ASN A 56 -17.51 7.98 10.41
C ASN A 56 -18.83 8.38 11.09
N PRO A 57 -18.99 8.20 12.42
CA PRO A 57 -20.25 8.41 13.12
C PRO A 57 -20.77 9.86 13.08
N SER A 58 -19.89 10.83 12.82
CA SER A 58 -20.25 12.25 12.71
C SER A 58 -20.72 12.66 11.31
N ILE A 59 -20.53 11.81 10.29
CA ILE A 59 -20.94 12.10 8.90
C ILE A 59 -22.39 11.62 8.70
N PRO A 60 -23.29 12.43 8.13
CA PRO A 60 -24.67 12.01 7.87
C PRO A 60 -24.76 10.76 6.98
N LYS A 61 -25.74 9.89 7.24
CA LYS A 61 -25.94 8.63 6.50
C LYS A 61 -26.03 8.79 4.98
N VAL A 62 -26.65 9.88 4.52
CA VAL A 62 -26.75 10.16 3.07
C VAL A 62 -25.36 10.37 2.45
N ALA A 63 -24.46 11.08 3.14
CA ALA A 63 -23.09 11.28 2.68
C ALA A 63 -22.24 9.99 2.82
N GLN A 64 -22.52 9.17 3.84
CA GLN A 64 -21.89 7.85 3.95
C GLN A 64 -22.28 6.95 2.77
N GLU A 65 -23.55 6.93 2.37
CA GLU A 65 -24.00 6.12 1.23
C GLU A 65 -23.47 6.69 -0.10
N ASP A 66 -23.41 8.03 -0.26
CA ASP A 66 -22.74 8.66 -1.41
C ASP A 66 -21.28 8.21 -1.54
N ALA A 67 -20.53 8.19 -0.42
CA ALA A 67 -19.16 7.68 -0.43
C ALA A 67 -19.08 6.20 -0.83
N ILE A 68 -20.01 5.36 -0.37
CA ILE A 68 -20.06 3.95 -0.75
C ILE A 68 -20.33 3.82 -2.26
N GLN A 69 -21.27 4.59 -2.82
CA GLN A 69 -21.55 4.59 -4.26
C GLN A 69 -20.33 5.02 -5.07
N GLN A 70 -19.61 6.06 -4.65
CA GLN A 70 -18.36 6.47 -5.30
C GLN A 70 -17.29 5.37 -5.30
N VAL A 71 -17.24 4.52 -4.27
CA VAL A 71 -16.31 3.37 -4.20
C VAL A 71 -16.77 2.25 -5.14
N LEU A 72 -18.06 1.97 -5.22
CA LEU A 72 -18.63 0.92 -6.07
C LEU A 72 -18.62 1.31 -7.56
N GLU A 73 -18.70 2.60 -7.86
CA GLU A 73 -18.80 3.17 -9.20
C GLU A 73 -17.63 4.12 -9.49
N LEU A 74 -16.41 3.56 -9.64
CA LEU A 74 -15.20 4.36 -9.90
C LEU A 74 -15.22 5.13 -11.23
N CYS A 75 -16.16 4.83 -12.13
CA CYS A 75 -16.36 5.49 -13.44
C CYS A 75 -15.08 5.60 -14.29
N THR A 76 -14.17 4.64 -14.13
CA THR A 76 -12.85 4.65 -14.78
C THR A 76 -12.69 3.37 -15.63
N PRO A 77 -12.73 3.46 -16.97
CA PRO A 77 -12.77 2.28 -17.82
C PRO A 77 -11.44 1.52 -17.93
N VAL A 78 -10.30 2.21 -17.72
CA VAL A 78 -8.98 1.58 -17.74
C VAL A 78 -8.67 0.99 -16.37
N LEU A 79 -8.47 -0.32 -16.31
CA LEU A 79 -8.32 -1.08 -15.06
C LEU A 79 -7.28 -0.49 -14.09
N LEU A 80 -6.06 -0.22 -14.59
CA LEU A 80 -4.99 0.30 -13.73
C LEU A 80 -5.27 1.73 -13.24
N SER A 81 -5.96 2.54 -14.05
CA SER A 81 -6.42 3.87 -13.64
C SER A 81 -7.55 3.78 -12.62
N ALA A 82 -8.46 2.81 -12.75
CA ALA A 82 -9.50 2.54 -11.75
C ALA A 82 -8.86 2.10 -10.42
N ASN A 83 -7.86 1.22 -10.49
CA ASN A 83 -7.09 0.78 -9.34
C ASN A 83 -6.37 1.93 -8.63
N LYS A 84 -5.71 2.82 -9.40
CA LYS A 84 -5.12 4.06 -8.85
C LYS A 84 -6.16 4.94 -8.18
N ARG A 85 -7.31 5.15 -8.83
CA ARG A 85 -8.41 5.95 -8.29
C ARG A 85 -8.94 5.37 -6.98
N PHE A 86 -9.15 4.05 -6.93
CA PHE A 86 -9.55 3.36 -5.72
C PHE A 86 -8.49 3.52 -4.61
N HIS A 87 -7.21 3.32 -4.92
CA HIS A 87 -6.13 3.49 -3.94
C HIS A 87 -6.13 4.89 -3.31
N GLN A 88 -6.34 5.93 -4.11
CA GLN A 88 -6.48 7.31 -3.62
C GLN A 88 -7.66 7.46 -2.66
N LEU A 89 -8.82 6.84 -2.95
CA LEU A 89 -9.98 6.84 -2.07
C LEU A 89 -9.73 6.05 -0.79
N LEU A 90 -9.07 4.89 -0.89
CA LEU A 90 -8.72 4.02 0.22
C LEU A 90 -7.85 4.77 1.25
N VAL A 91 -6.75 5.38 0.78
CA VAL A 91 -5.77 6.04 1.65
C VAL A 91 -6.19 7.48 2.01
N GLY A 92 -6.85 8.18 1.09
CA GLY A 92 -7.32 9.57 1.21
C GLY A 92 -8.61 9.75 2.01
N GLY A 93 -9.48 8.74 1.98
CA GLY A 93 -10.89 8.92 2.27
C GLY A 93 -11.65 9.40 1.04
N VAL A 94 -12.95 9.13 1.03
CA VAL A 94 -13.85 9.47 -0.07
C VAL A 94 -14.39 10.89 0.17
N PRO A 95 -14.17 11.85 -0.74
CA PRO A 95 -14.66 13.21 -0.57
C PRO A 95 -16.19 13.23 -0.66
N VAL A 96 -16.83 13.88 0.29
CA VAL A 96 -18.30 14.03 0.36
C VAL A 96 -18.68 15.47 0.65
N GLN A 97 -19.89 15.85 0.26
CA GLN A 97 -20.48 17.13 0.62
C GLN A 97 -21.88 16.92 1.20
N TYR A 98 -22.18 17.60 2.30
CA TYR A 98 -23.51 17.52 2.92
C TYR A 98 -23.92 18.86 3.56
N GLN A 99 -25.24 19.04 3.71
CA GLN A 99 -25.80 20.20 4.39
C GLN A 99 -25.70 20.03 5.91
N GLN A 100 -25.18 21.04 6.59
CA GLN A 100 -25.21 21.16 8.05
C GLN A 100 -25.82 22.51 8.41
N GLY A 101 -27.13 22.52 8.70
CA GLY A 101 -27.88 23.77 8.85
C GLY A 101 -28.07 24.47 7.50
N ASN A 102 -27.57 25.70 7.37
CA ASN A 102 -27.64 26.49 6.13
C ASN A 102 -26.31 26.49 5.33
N GLU A 103 -25.33 25.68 5.74
CA GLU A 103 -24.00 25.64 5.12
C GLU A 103 -23.73 24.29 4.47
N THR A 104 -23.13 24.32 3.27
CA THR A 104 -22.55 23.14 2.62
C THR A 104 -21.18 22.87 3.22
N ARG A 105 -21.00 21.69 3.82
CA ARG A 105 -19.72 21.24 4.37
C ARG A 105 -19.11 20.15 3.51
N GLY A 106 -17.82 20.29 3.19
CA GLY A 106 -16.99 19.23 2.62
C GLY A 106 -16.29 18.42 3.72
N ASP A 107 -16.23 17.10 3.58
CA ASP A 107 -15.54 16.19 4.50
C ASP A 107 -15.03 14.95 3.74
N PHE A 108 -14.33 14.05 4.45
CA PHE A 108 -13.86 12.78 3.90
C PHE A 108 -14.39 11.59 4.70
N VAL A 109 -15.04 10.65 4.01
CA VAL A 109 -15.45 9.37 4.58
C VAL A 109 -14.27 8.40 4.56
N ARG A 110 -13.85 7.93 5.73
CA ARG A 110 -12.76 6.94 5.85
C ARG A 110 -13.28 5.53 5.57
N LEU A 111 -12.55 4.77 4.77
CA LEU A 111 -12.82 3.36 4.49
C LEU A 111 -12.06 2.42 5.44
N VAL A 112 -10.95 2.88 6.00
CA VAL A 112 -10.05 2.13 6.89
C VAL A 112 -9.61 3.02 8.06
N ASP A 113 -9.56 2.45 9.26
CA ASP A 113 -8.87 3.05 10.40
C ASP A 113 -7.39 2.68 10.36
N TRP A 114 -6.57 3.62 9.90
CA TRP A 114 -5.12 3.41 9.76
C TRP A 114 -4.36 3.48 11.09
N ALA A 115 -4.98 4.00 12.16
CA ALA A 115 -4.32 4.21 13.45
C ALA A 115 -4.57 3.02 14.39
N GLU A 116 -5.77 2.45 14.35
CA GLU A 116 -6.16 1.35 15.23
C GLU A 116 -6.64 0.14 14.40
N PRO A 117 -5.75 -0.83 14.10
CA PRO A 117 -6.08 -1.99 13.27
C PRO A 117 -7.34 -2.73 13.75
N ALA A 118 -7.52 -2.88 15.07
CA ALA A 118 -8.65 -3.56 15.68
C ALA A 118 -10.03 -2.93 15.39
N ARG A 119 -10.09 -1.68 14.88
CA ARG A 119 -11.34 -1.05 14.44
C ARG A 119 -11.76 -1.43 13.02
N ASN A 120 -10.89 -2.14 12.31
CA ASN A 120 -11.18 -2.72 11.00
C ASN A 120 -11.55 -4.19 11.15
N GLU A 121 -12.32 -4.66 10.19
CA GLU A 121 -12.61 -6.07 10.01
C GLU A 121 -11.64 -6.66 9.00
N PHE A 122 -11.02 -7.79 9.36
CA PHE A 122 -10.11 -8.56 8.50
C PHE A 122 -10.71 -9.93 8.24
N LEU A 123 -10.91 -10.25 6.97
CA LEU A 123 -11.56 -11.48 6.54
C LEU A 123 -10.73 -12.18 5.48
N ALA A 124 -10.41 -13.46 5.68
CA ALA A 124 -9.78 -14.33 4.70
C ALA A 124 -10.84 -15.25 4.11
N ILE A 125 -11.16 -15.08 2.84
CA ILE A 125 -12.19 -15.86 2.16
C ILE A 125 -11.52 -16.79 1.17
N ASN A 126 -11.66 -18.09 1.35
CA ASN A 126 -11.21 -19.06 0.36
C ASN A 126 -12.30 -19.38 -0.66
N GLN A 127 -11.89 -19.80 -1.86
CA GLN A 127 -12.80 -20.32 -2.89
C GLN A 127 -13.91 -19.32 -3.30
N PHE A 128 -13.60 -18.02 -3.31
CA PHE A 128 -14.55 -16.95 -3.60
C PHE A 128 -14.82 -16.84 -5.11
N SER A 129 -15.91 -17.44 -5.59
CA SER A 129 -16.30 -17.39 -7.01
C SER A 129 -16.73 -15.99 -7.44
N ILE A 130 -16.18 -15.53 -8.58
CA ILE A 130 -16.44 -14.25 -9.22
C ILE A 130 -16.82 -14.49 -10.68
N LYS A 131 -17.92 -13.88 -11.12
CA LYS A 131 -18.40 -13.96 -12.49
C LYS A 131 -18.04 -12.68 -13.26
N GLY A 132 -17.28 -12.82 -14.34
CA GLY A 132 -17.02 -11.74 -15.29
C GLY A 132 -18.01 -11.74 -16.46
N ALA A 133 -17.60 -11.15 -17.58
CA ALA A 133 -18.45 -11.04 -18.77
C ALA A 133 -18.78 -12.41 -19.38
N HIS A 134 -17.77 -13.29 -19.49
CA HIS A 134 -17.89 -14.58 -20.18
C HIS A 134 -17.41 -15.78 -19.34
N HIS A 135 -16.74 -15.55 -18.22
CA HIS A 135 -16.11 -16.58 -17.43
C HIS A 135 -16.42 -16.42 -15.94
N THR A 136 -16.44 -17.53 -15.23
CA THR A 136 -16.42 -17.55 -13.76
C THR A 136 -15.05 -18.04 -13.33
N ARG A 137 -14.41 -17.29 -12.43
CA ARG A 137 -13.13 -17.64 -11.83
C ARG A 137 -13.27 -17.71 -10.32
N ARG A 138 -12.35 -18.43 -9.70
CA ARG A 138 -12.36 -18.68 -8.27
C ARG A 138 -10.91 -18.63 -7.80
N PRO A 139 -10.44 -17.48 -7.33
CA PRO A 139 -9.14 -17.37 -6.67
C PRO A 139 -9.15 -18.20 -5.39
N ASP A 140 -7.96 -18.66 -4.98
CA ASP A 140 -7.83 -19.56 -3.84
C ASP A 140 -8.15 -18.83 -2.53
N ILE A 141 -7.49 -17.71 -2.25
CA ILE A 141 -7.79 -16.88 -1.07
C ILE A 141 -7.82 -15.40 -1.45
N ILE A 142 -8.84 -14.68 -0.98
CA ILE A 142 -8.91 -13.22 -1.06
C ILE A 142 -9.00 -12.66 0.36
N LEU A 143 -8.12 -11.71 0.68
CA LEU A 143 -8.17 -10.98 1.94
C LEU A 143 -8.96 -9.69 1.77
N PHE A 144 -9.96 -9.56 2.63
CA PHE A 144 -10.83 -8.41 2.70
C PHE A 144 -10.52 -7.57 3.93
N VAL A 145 -10.54 -6.24 3.74
CA VAL A 145 -10.53 -5.27 4.84
C VAL A 145 -11.80 -4.46 4.74
N ASN A 146 -12.65 -4.50 5.78
CA ASN A 146 -13.93 -3.77 5.81
C ASN A 146 -14.79 -4.05 4.56
N GLY A 147 -14.81 -5.29 4.07
CA GLY A 147 -15.56 -5.70 2.88
C GLY A 147 -14.92 -5.37 1.53
N LEU A 148 -13.72 -4.77 1.48
CA LEU A 148 -12.98 -4.48 0.25
C LEU A 148 -11.95 -5.59 -0.06
N PRO A 149 -11.90 -6.19 -1.27
CA PRO A 149 -10.95 -7.25 -1.62
C PRO A 149 -9.56 -6.68 -1.96
N LEU A 150 -8.66 -6.63 -0.98
CA LEU A 150 -7.38 -5.91 -1.12
C LEU A 150 -6.19 -6.81 -1.46
N VAL A 151 -6.23 -8.10 -1.11
CA VAL A 151 -5.13 -9.04 -1.42
C VAL A 151 -5.71 -10.28 -2.07
N LEU A 152 -5.12 -10.72 -3.18
CA LEU A 152 -5.48 -11.98 -3.84
C LEU A 152 -4.27 -12.91 -3.82
N LEU A 153 -4.47 -14.10 -3.30
CA LEU A 153 -3.48 -15.17 -3.21
C LEU A 153 -3.89 -16.29 -4.16
N GLU A 154 -2.94 -16.75 -4.96
CA GLU A 154 -3.08 -17.94 -5.79
C GLU A 154 -2.02 -18.96 -5.38
N LEU A 155 -2.47 -20.17 -5.06
CA LEU A 155 -1.69 -21.27 -4.52
C LEU A 155 -1.56 -22.38 -5.57
N LYS A 156 -0.47 -23.13 -5.48
CA LYS A 156 -0.25 -24.33 -6.30
C LYS A 156 0.18 -25.49 -5.42
N ASN A 157 -0.06 -26.70 -5.92
CA ASN A 157 0.34 -27.91 -5.24
C ASN A 157 1.90 -28.02 -5.12
N PRO A 158 2.46 -28.05 -3.89
CA PRO A 158 3.91 -28.19 -3.69
C PRO A 158 4.49 -29.52 -4.20
N ALA A 159 3.64 -30.54 -4.41
CA ALA A 159 4.06 -31.88 -4.83
C ALA A 159 4.06 -32.09 -6.35
N ASP A 160 3.60 -31.12 -7.13
CA ASP A 160 3.64 -31.19 -8.59
C ASP A 160 4.96 -30.56 -9.09
N GLU A 161 5.94 -31.39 -9.44
CA GLU A 161 7.23 -30.96 -10.00
C GLU A 161 7.09 -30.13 -11.29
N ALA A 162 5.93 -30.19 -11.97
CA ALA A 162 5.63 -29.36 -13.12
C ALA A 162 4.90 -28.06 -12.76
N ALA A 163 4.35 -27.92 -11.55
CA ALA A 163 3.65 -26.72 -11.08
C ALA A 163 4.62 -25.72 -10.44
N ASP A 164 5.30 -24.98 -11.31
CA ASP A 164 6.05 -23.79 -10.92
C ASP A 164 5.09 -22.71 -10.39
N ILE A 165 5.50 -21.93 -9.37
CA ILE A 165 4.76 -20.76 -8.87
C ILE A 165 4.39 -19.78 -10.00
N TRP A 166 5.11 -19.80 -11.13
CA TRP A 166 4.78 -19.00 -12.30
C TRP A 166 3.47 -19.42 -12.99
N LYS A 167 2.99 -20.66 -12.81
CA LYS A 167 1.62 -21.01 -13.24
C LYS A 167 0.56 -20.25 -12.45
N ALA A 168 0.79 -20.00 -11.16
CA ALA A 168 -0.09 -19.15 -10.36
C ALA A 168 -0.05 -17.69 -10.88
N TYR A 169 1.12 -17.20 -11.28
CA TYR A 169 1.25 -15.90 -11.93
C TYR A 169 0.46 -15.81 -13.24
N ASP A 170 0.53 -16.84 -14.11
CA ASP A 170 -0.23 -16.90 -15.36
C ASP A 170 -1.74 -16.99 -15.12
N GLN A 171 -2.15 -17.71 -14.06
CA GLN A 171 -3.54 -17.78 -13.63
C GLN A 171 -4.06 -16.41 -13.18
N ILE A 172 -3.25 -15.64 -12.45
CA ILE A 172 -3.55 -14.25 -12.13
C ILE A 172 -3.65 -13.38 -13.40
N GLN A 173 -2.80 -13.56 -14.41
CA GLN A 173 -2.96 -12.81 -15.68
C GLN A 173 -4.29 -13.14 -16.35
N THR A 174 -4.69 -14.41 -16.35
CA THR A 174 -6.00 -14.86 -16.85
C THR A 174 -7.14 -14.20 -16.08
N TYR A 175 -7.01 -14.07 -14.75
CA TYR A 175 -8.02 -13.41 -13.93
C TYR A 175 -8.14 -11.92 -14.27
N LYS A 176 -7.03 -11.21 -14.51
CA LYS A 176 -7.07 -9.79 -14.90
C LYS A 176 -7.89 -9.57 -16.17
N GLU A 177 -7.84 -10.50 -17.11
CA GLU A 177 -8.63 -10.44 -18.35
C GLU A 177 -10.10 -10.83 -18.13
N GLN A 178 -10.35 -11.84 -17.30
CA GLN A 178 -11.65 -12.51 -17.26
C GLN A 178 -12.57 -12.06 -16.12
N ILE A 179 -12.00 -11.57 -15.02
CA ILE A 179 -12.69 -11.01 -13.85
C ILE A 179 -12.02 -9.69 -13.40
N PRO A 180 -11.89 -8.69 -14.30
CA PRO A 180 -11.14 -7.45 -14.01
C PRO A 180 -11.69 -6.66 -12.81
N ASP A 181 -12.96 -6.83 -12.45
CA ASP A 181 -13.64 -6.03 -11.41
C ASP A 181 -12.99 -6.17 -10.02
N VAL A 182 -12.47 -7.34 -9.65
CA VAL A 182 -11.75 -7.50 -8.37
C VAL A 182 -10.44 -6.72 -8.35
N PHE A 183 -9.81 -6.56 -9.51
CA PHE A 183 -8.54 -5.84 -9.65
C PHE A 183 -8.73 -4.32 -9.70
N GLN A 184 -9.97 -3.81 -9.72
CA GLN A 184 -10.22 -2.39 -9.44
C GLN A 184 -9.87 -2.05 -7.98
N TYR A 185 -9.94 -3.03 -7.07
CA TYR A 185 -9.71 -2.85 -5.64
C TYR A 185 -8.40 -3.46 -5.15
N ASN A 186 -7.88 -4.48 -5.85
CA ASN A 186 -6.69 -5.22 -5.45
C ASN A 186 -5.48 -4.31 -5.20
N GLU A 187 -4.86 -4.45 -4.04
CA GLU A 187 -3.65 -3.75 -3.69
C GLU A 187 -2.39 -4.59 -3.89
N VAL A 188 -2.48 -5.87 -3.53
CA VAL A 188 -1.35 -6.81 -3.48
C VAL A 188 -1.73 -8.15 -4.08
N LEU A 189 -0.81 -8.76 -4.83
CA LEU A 189 -0.93 -10.10 -5.38
C LEU A 189 0.11 -11.01 -4.76
N VAL A 190 -0.28 -12.23 -4.44
CA VAL A 190 0.62 -13.26 -3.90
C VAL A 190 0.50 -14.52 -4.75
N ILE A 191 1.64 -15.11 -5.09
CA ILE A 191 1.74 -16.42 -5.72
C ILE A 191 2.58 -17.32 -4.83
N SER A 192 2.18 -18.58 -4.68
CA SER A 192 2.92 -19.51 -3.83
C SER A 192 2.61 -20.97 -4.12
N ASP A 193 3.56 -21.85 -3.82
CA ASP A 193 3.36 -23.30 -3.66
C ASP A 193 3.59 -23.74 -2.19
N GLY A 194 3.54 -22.78 -1.25
CA GLY A 194 3.88 -22.94 0.16
C GLY A 194 5.36 -22.77 0.45
N SER A 195 6.20 -23.48 -0.31
CA SER A 195 7.66 -23.48 -0.15
C SER A 195 8.29 -22.18 -0.63
N GLU A 196 7.89 -21.72 -1.81
CA GLU A 196 8.21 -20.41 -2.36
C GLU A 196 6.97 -19.50 -2.30
N ALA A 197 7.19 -18.24 -1.96
CA ALA A 197 6.13 -17.25 -1.97
C ALA A 197 6.63 -15.89 -2.44
N ARG A 198 5.89 -15.29 -3.39
CA ARG A 198 6.25 -14.00 -3.96
C ARG A 198 5.07 -13.06 -3.96
N LEU A 199 5.38 -11.79 -3.73
CA LEU A 199 4.45 -10.68 -3.70
C LEU A 199 4.71 -9.73 -4.87
N GLY A 200 3.63 -9.29 -5.53
CA GLY A 200 3.67 -8.33 -6.63
C GLY A 200 2.48 -7.38 -6.62
N SER A 201 2.45 -6.49 -7.61
CA SER A 201 1.38 -5.52 -7.84
C SER A 201 0.60 -5.86 -9.11
N LEU A 202 -0.53 -5.19 -9.32
CA LEU A 202 -1.37 -5.36 -10.50
C LEU A 202 -0.62 -5.22 -11.84
N SER A 203 0.38 -4.33 -11.91
CA SER A 203 1.21 -4.13 -13.11
C SER A 203 2.61 -4.72 -13.01
N SER A 204 2.90 -5.52 -11.98
CA SER A 204 4.18 -6.23 -11.88
C SER A 204 4.27 -7.30 -12.97
N ASP A 205 5.39 -7.31 -13.69
CA ASP A 205 5.84 -8.49 -14.44
C ASP A 205 6.38 -9.56 -13.47
N ALA A 206 6.73 -10.73 -14.02
CA ALA A 206 7.26 -11.85 -13.23
C ALA A 206 8.52 -11.48 -12.44
N GLU A 207 9.44 -10.68 -13.00
CA GLU A 207 10.67 -10.26 -12.32
C GLU A 207 10.40 -9.34 -11.10
N ARG A 208 9.24 -8.67 -11.10
CA ARG A 208 8.79 -7.80 -10.01
C ARG A 208 7.92 -8.50 -8.96
N PHE A 209 7.75 -9.82 -9.05
CA PHE A 209 7.25 -10.64 -7.94
C PHE A 209 8.42 -11.01 -7.03
N MET A 210 8.45 -10.40 -5.84
CA MET A 210 9.57 -10.47 -4.90
C MET A 210 9.26 -11.36 -3.69
N GLN A 211 10.27 -12.06 -3.20
CA GLN A 211 10.17 -12.81 -1.94
C GLN A 211 10.00 -11.88 -0.74
N TRP A 212 9.27 -12.36 0.27
CA TRP A 212 9.18 -11.73 1.58
C TRP A 212 9.92 -12.57 2.63
N ARG A 213 11.08 -12.11 3.10
CA ARG A 213 12.05 -12.98 3.79
C ARG A 213 12.14 -12.81 5.30
N THR A 214 11.26 -12.03 5.93
CA THR A 214 11.34 -11.73 7.37
C THR A 214 9.97 -11.39 7.94
N ILE A 215 9.76 -11.66 9.22
CA ILE A 215 8.52 -11.30 9.92
C ILE A 215 8.67 -9.94 10.62
N ASP A 216 9.80 -9.72 11.29
CA ASP A 216 10.03 -8.55 12.14
C ASP A 216 11.02 -7.53 11.53
N GLY A 217 11.70 -7.90 10.44
CA GLY A 217 12.76 -7.10 9.84
C GLY A 217 14.14 -7.34 10.44
N VAL A 218 14.27 -8.27 11.39
CA VAL A 218 15.51 -8.59 12.10
C VAL A 218 16.04 -9.93 11.66
N MET A 219 15.24 -10.99 11.79
CA MET A 219 15.64 -12.34 11.41
C MET A 219 15.23 -12.62 9.96
N LEU A 220 16.22 -12.92 9.12
CA LEU A 220 15.98 -13.44 7.78
C LEU A 220 15.64 -14.93 7.87
N ASP A 221 14.61 -15.35 7.15
CA ASP A 221 14.11 -16.71 7.12
C ASP A 221 13.82 -17.30 8.52
N PRO A 222 12.95 -16.65 9.32
CA PRO A 222 12.77 -16.99 10.73
C PRO A 222 12.17 -18.38 10.97
N LEU A 223 11.47 -18.93 9.98
CA LEU A 223 10.82 -20.24 10.04
C LEU A 223 11.61 -21.33 9.29
N GLY A 224 12.75 -20.96 8.68
CA GLY A 224 13.59 -21.84 7.89
C GLY A 224 13.03 -22.14 6.50
N GLN A 225 13.84 -22.87 5.74
CA GLN A 225 13.57 -23.24 4.35
C GLN A 225 12.19 -23.88 4.18
N PHE A 226 11.56 -23.59 3.04
CA PHE A 226 10.24 -24.09 2.64
C PHE A 226 9.04 -23.52 3.42
N ASN A 227 9.22 -22.45 4.20
CA ASN A 227 8.14 -21.74 4.91
C ASN A 227 7.99 -20.28 4.43
N GLU A 228 8.24 -20.01 3.15
CA GLU A 228 8.17 -18.65 2.61
C GLU A 228 6.74 -18.10 2.67
N LEU A 229 5.71 -18.93 2.43
CA LEU A 229 4.31 -18.46 2.50
C LEU A 229 3.91 -18.05 3.91
N GLU A 230 4.26 -18.86 4.92
CA GLU A 230 3.99 -18.52 6.32
C GLU A 230 4.75 -17.25 6.73
N THR A 231 6.02 -17.14 6.31
CA THR A 231 6.84 -15.94 6.54
C THR A 231 6.21 -14.70 5.91
N LEU A 232 5.69 -14.80 4.68
CA LEU A 232 4.99 -13.71 3.99
C LEU A 232 3.69 -13.34 4.71
N ILE A 233 2.85 -14.33 5.06
CA ILE A 233 1.58 -14.09 5.77
C ILE A 233 1.83 -13.35 7.08
N ARG A 234 2.76 -13.86 7.91
CA ARG A 234 3.08 -13.24 9.19
C ARG A 234 3.84 -11.91 9.04
N GLY A 235 4.62 -11.75 7.97
CA GLY A 235 5.53 -10.62 7.78
C GLY A 235 4.94 -9.40 7.06
N VAL A 236 3.94 -9.57 6.20
CA VAL A 236 3.27 -8.44 5.52
C VAL A 236 1.75 -8.49 5.57
N LEU A 237 1.14 -9.68 5.66
CA LEU A 237 -0.33 -9.80 5.68
C LEU A 237 -0.93 -9.70 7.08
N ALA A 238 -0.13 -9.75 8.15
CA ALA A 238 -0.61 -9.47 9.49
C ALA A 238 -1.29 -8.08 9.56
N PRO A 239 -2.47 -7.91 10.19
CA PRO A 239 -3.30 -6.71 10.10
C PRO A 239 -2.54 -5.38 10.25
N ALA A 240 -1.71 -5.24 11.29
CA ALA A 240 -0.95 -4.01 11.51
C ALA A 240 0.09 -3.73 10.42
N TYR A 241 0.72 -4.79 9.88
CA TYR A 241 1.72 -4.65 8.82
C TYR A 241 1.06 -4.41 7.48
N LEU A 242 -0.05 -5.07 7.19
CA LEU A 242 -0.81 -4.86 5.97
C LEU A 242 -1.31 -3.42 5.90
N LEU A 243 -1.90 -2.87 6.97
CA LEU A 243 -2.36 -1.49 6.97
C LEU A 243 -1.22 -0.48 6.76
N ASP A 244 -0.07 -0.68 7.39
CA ASP A 244 1.12 0.16 7.17
C ASP A 244 1.62 0.04 5.72
N TYR A 245 1.65 -1.19 5.19
CA TYR A 245 2.06 -1.50 3.83
C TYR A 245 1.17 -0.81 2.79
N LEU A 246 -0.14 -1.01 2.88
CA LEU A 246 -1.13 -0.42 1.99
C LEU A 246 -1.09 1.10 2.00
N ARG A 247 -0.84 1.72 3.16
CA ARG A 247 -0.89 3.18 3.29
C ARG A 247 0.34 3.91 2.73
N TYR A 248 1.50 3.27 2.77
CA TYR A 248 2.79 3.95 2.53
C TYR A 248 3.70 3.28 1.50
N PHE A 249 3.41 2.04 1.09
CA PHE A 249 4.33 1.22 0.28
C PHE A 249 3.73 0.73 -1.04
N VAL A 250 2.57 1.26 -1.40
CA VAL A 250 1.97 1.16 -2.73
C VAL A 250 2.16 2.49 -3.45
N LEU A 251 2.72 2.45 -4.66
CA LEU A 251 3.05 3.64 -5.45
C LEU A 251 2.47 3.52 -6.85
N PHE A 252 2.10 4.65 -7.42
CA PHE A 252 1.75 4.79 -8.82
C PHE A 252 2.68 5.83 -9.45
N GLU A 253 3.31 5.47 -10.55
CA GLU A 253 4.14 6.36 -11.35
C GLU A 253 3.54 6.45 -12.75
N ASP A 254 3.53 7.65 -13.33
CA ASP A 254 2.99 7.89 -14.67
C ASP A 254 3.98 8.74 -15.48
N ASP A 255 4.84 8.06 -16.26
CA ASP A 255 5.81 8.66 -17.16
C ASP A 255 5.51 8.25 -18.61
N GLY A 256 4.27 8.50 -19.04
CA GLY A 256 3.74 8.09 -20.35
C GLY A 256 3.08 6.71 -20.36
N ALA A 257 3.34 5.89 -19.34
CA ALA A 257 2.58 4.69 -19.01
C ALA A 257 2.41 4.61 -17.49
N LEU A 258 1.16 4.41 -17.06
CA LEU A 258 0.85 4.22 -15.65
C LEU A 258 1.40 2.87 -15.17
N ILE A 259 2.17 2.87 -14.08
CA ILE A 259 2.71 1.68 -13.45
C ILE A 259 2.43 1.74 -11.94
N LYS A 260 1.84 0.67 -11.41
CA LYS A 260 1.77 0.39 -9.98
C LYS A 260 3.04 -0.34 -9.52
N LYS A 261 3.58 0.07 -8.38
CA LYS A 261 4.72 -0.55 -7.71
C LYS A 261 4.38 -0.81 -6.25
N VAL A 262 4.98 -1.85 -5.70
CA VAL A 262 4.88 -2.20 -4.28
C VAL A 262 6.27 -2.44 -3.72
N ALA A 263 6.51 -2.03 -2.47
CA ALA A 263 7.85 -2.08 -1.89
C ALA A 263 8.27 -3.49 -1.45
N GLY A 264 9.54 -3.84 -1.61
CA GLY A 264 10.10 -5.09 -1.07
C GLY A 264 10.28 -5.05 0.45
N TYR A 265 10.42 -6.22 1.08
CA TYR A 265 10.52 -6.33 2.55
C TYR A 265 11.65 -5.47 3.13
N HIS A 266 12.81 -5.38 2.45
CA HIS A 266 13.95 -4.58 2.90
C HIS A 266 13.62 -3.09 2.92
N GLN A 267 12.82 -2.60 1.95
CA GLN A 267 12.37 -1.22 1.90
C GLN A 267 11.33 -0.95 3.01
N PHE A 268 10.39 -1.87 3.20
CA PHE A 268 9.37 -1.80 4.24
C PHE A 268 9.98 -1.69 5.64
N HIS A 269 10.85 -2.63 6.00
CA HIS A 269 11.47 -2.65 7.32
C HIS A 269 12.50 -1.52 7.51
N ALA A 270 13.23 -1.10 6.46
CA ALA A 270 14.12 0.05 6.54
C ALA A 270 13.36 1.35 6.88
N VAL A 271 12.22 1.61 6.23
CA VAL A 271 11.40 2.79 6.51
C VAL A 271 10.83 2.74 7.93
N ARG A 272 10.36 1.56 8.38
CA ARG A 272 9.85 1.36 9.74
C ARG A 272 10.92 1.58 10.82
N ALA A 273 12.14 1.12 10.59
CA ALA A 273 13.25 1.39 11.50
C ALA A 273 13.63 2.88 11.49
N ALA A 274 13.69 3.48 10.30
CA ALA A 274 14.08 4.88 10.12
C ALA A 274 13.09 5.86 10.77
N ILE A 275 11.77 5.63 10.65
CA ILE A 275 10.78 6.54 11.25
C ILE A 275 10.88 6.56 12.78
N ASN A 276 11.06 5.38 13.40
CA ASN A 276 11.19 5.27 14.85
C ASN A 276 12.43 6.02 15.34
N GLN A 277 13.55 5.85 14.63
CA GLN A 277 14.79 6.54 14.96
C GLN A 277 14.67 8.05 14.77
N VAL A 278 14.04 8.51 13.69
CA VAL A 278 13.89 9.95 13.40
C VAL A 278 12.95 10.64 14.38
N VAL A 279 11.84 9.99 14.75
CA VAL A 279 10.94 10.50 15.80
C VAL A 279 11.67 10.60 17.13
N ALA A 280 12.43 9.58 17.52
CA ALA A 280 13.20 9.61 18.76
C ALA A 280 14.29 10.71 18.74
N ALA A 281 14.98 10.86 17.61
CA ALA A 281 16.06 11.84 17.46
C ALA A 281 15.56 13.29 17.38
N SER A 282 14.32 13.53 16.93
CA SER A 282 13.73 14.86 16.76
C SER A 282 13.14 15.43 18.06
N ARG A 283 12.89 14.61 19.09
CA ARG A 283 12.34 15.07 20.38
C ARG A 283 13.26 16.05 21.10
N PRO A 284 12.73 16.92 22.00
CA PRO A 284 13.54 17.75 22.86
C PRO A 284 14.59 16.94 23.63
N GLY A 285 15.87 17.31 23.51
CA GLY A 285 16.99 16.56 24.11
C GLY A 285 17.44 15.31 23.32
N GLY A 286 16.83 15.04 22.17
CA GLY A 286 17.24 14.00 21.24
C GLY A 286 18.58 14.31 20.56
N SER A 287 19.12 13.32 19.85
CA SER A 287 20.45 13.43 19.22
C SER A 287 20.48 14.33 17.99
N HIS A 288 19.31 14.66 17.40
CA HIS A 288 19.17 15.28 16.09
C HIS A 288 19.85 14.50 14.95
N LYS A 289 20.13 13.20 15.15
CA LYS A 289 20.77 12.31 14.18
C LYS A 289 19.85 11.12 13.85
N GLY A 290 19.33 11.10 12.62
CA GLY A 290 18.37 10.10 12.14
C GLY A 290 18.95 8.72 11.80
N GLY A 291 20.25 8.59 11.52
CA GLY A 291 20.91 7.32 11.22
C GLY A 291 21.28 7.11 9.75
N VAL A 292 21.72 5.90 9.41
CA VAL A 292 22.19 5.52 8.06
C VAL A 292 21.43 4.29 7.59
N VAL A 293 20.86 4.37 6.39
CA VAL A 293 20.22 3.24 5.69
C VAL A 293 21.13 2.84 4.53
N TRP A 294 21.72 1.64 4.61
CA TRP A 294 22.62 1.13 3.58
C TRP A 294 21.89 0.17 2.63
N HIS A 295 21.88 0.53 1.36
CA HIS A 295 21.28 -0.24 0.27
C HIS A 295 22.31 -0.50 -0.83
N THR A 296 22.27 -1.69 -1.42
CA THR A 296 23.04 -2.01 -2.63
C THR A 296 22.52 -1.20 -3.83
N GLN A 297 23.35 -1.07 -4.88
CA GLN A 297 22.92 -0.46 -6.14
C GLN A 297 21.80 -1.30 -6.79
N GLY A 298 20.81 -0.63 -7.38
CA GLY A 298 19.66 -1.30 -8.01
C GLY A 298 18.56 -1.80 -7.06
N SER A 299 18.75 -1.76 -5.73
CA SER A 299 17.77 -2.23 -4.74
C SER A 299 16.51 -1.36 -4.56
N GLY A 300 16.30 -0.37 -5.42
CA GLY A 300 15.15 0.54 -5.34
C GLY A 300 15.23 1.58 -4.21
N LYS A 301 16.40 2.18 -3.98
CA LYS A 301 16.60 3.22 -2.94
C LYS A 301 15.60 4.37 -3.01
N SER A 302 15.25 4.82 -4.22
CA SER A 302 14.31 5.91 -4.43
C SER A 302 12.91 5.58 -3.87
N ILE A 303 12.44 4.34 -4.04
CA ILE A 303 11.17 3.87 -3.43
C ILE A 303 11.25 3.97 -1.91
N THR A 304 12.34 3.50 -1.29
CA THR A 304 12.55 3.63 0.17
C THR A 304 12.46 5.10 0.60
N MET A 305 13.11 6.01 -0.12
CA MET A 305 13.12 7.45 0.21
C MET A 305 11.74 8.08 0.07
N THR A 306 11.00 7.75 -0.99
CA THR A 306 9.63 8.25 -1.20
C THR A 306 8.68 7.75 -0.12
N CYS A 307 8.73 6.44 0.19
CA CYS A 307 7.92 5.85 1.26
C CYS A 307 8.26 6.46 2.63
N PHE A 308 9.55 6.66 2.91
CA PHE A 308 10.02 7.33 4.11
C PHE A 308 9.49 8.76 4.22
N ALA A 309 9.62 9.56 3.15
CA ALA A 309 9.12 10.92 3.12
C ALA A 309 7.59 10.97 3.37
N ALA A 310 6.82 10.14 2.66
CA ALA A 310 5.37 10.05 2.84
C ALA A 310 4.98 9.70 4.28
N ARG A 311 5.72 8.79 4.90
CA ARG A 311 5.48 8.37 6.28
C ARG A 311 5.83 9.48 7.28
N VAL A 312 7.00 10.10 7.15
CA VAL A 312 7.45 11.20 8.00
C VAL A 312 6.49 12.38 7.97
N MET A 313 6.00 12.76 6.79
CA MET A 313 5.06 13.89 6.65
C MET A 313 3.71 13.63 7.30
N ARG A 314 3.31 12.36 7.42
CA ARG A 314 2.04 11.94 8.04
C ARG A 314 2.21 11.45 9.47
N GLU A 315 3.43 11.49 10.01
CA GLU A 315 3.72 11.11 11.39
C GLU A 315 3.39 12.28 12.31
N THR A 316 2.35 12.12 13.13
CA THR A 316 1.88 13.17 14.05
C THR A 316 2.98 13.68 14.98
N ALA A 317 3.89 12.80 15.38
CA ALA A 317 5.04 13.15 16.20
C ALA A 317 6.02 14.13 15.55
N MET A 318 5.97 14.29 14.22
CA MET A 318 6.88 15.12 13.44
C MET A 318 6.30 16.50 13.08
N GLU A 319 5.04 16.79 13.41
CA GLU A 319 4.40 18.11 13.26
C GLU A 319 4.50 18.70 11.84
N ASN A 320 4.27 17.88 10.81
CA ASN A 320 4.35 18.28 9.38
C ASN A 320 5.71 18.91 9.00
N PRO A 321 6.80 18.13 9.02
CA PRO A 321 8.15 18.66 8.85
C PRO A 321 8.44 19.05 7.39
N THR A 322 9.37 19.98 7.21
CA THR A 322 10.00 20.24 5.90
C THR A 322 11.07 19.19 5.63
N ILE A 323 11.01 18.51 4.49
CA ILE A 323 12.02 17.54 4.07
C ILE A 323 12.97 18.19 3.06
N VAL A 324 14.27 18.17 3.36
CA VAL A 324 15.31 18.60 2.42
C VAL A 324 16.07 17.38 1.92
N VAL A 325 15.94 17.10 0.63
CA VAL A 325 16.62 15.99 -0.05
C VAL A 325 17.90 16.53 -0.67
N ILE A 326 19.05 16.04 -0.20
CA ILE A 326 20.37 16.52 -0.62
C ILE A 326 21.07 15.46 -1.46
N THR A 327 21.55 15.85 -2.63
CA THR A 327 22.34 15.01 -3.54
C THR A 327 23.71 15.64 -3.83
N ASP A 328 24.68 14.88 -4.33
CA ASP A 328 26.01 15.38 -4.67
C ASP A 328 26.11 15.92 -6.11
N ARG A 329 25.20 15.53 -7.00
CA ARG A 329 25.23 15.90 -8.43
C ARG A 329 23.86 16.27 -8.97
N ASN A 330 23.82 17.22 -9.91
CA ASN A 330 22.59 17.71 -10.53
C ASN A 330 21.80 16.62 -11.29
N ASP A 331 22.48 15.67 -11.91
CA ASP A 331 21.82 14.58 -12.65
C ASP A 331 21.11 13.60 -11.70
N LEU A 332 21.74 13.26 -10.58
CA LEU A 332 21.11 12.45 -9.52
C LEU A 332 19.98 13.21 -8.84
N ASP A 333 20.15 14.52 -8.62
CA ASP A 333 19.10 15.39 -8.10
C ASP A 333 17.86 15.37 -8.99
N GLY A 334 18.05 15.57 -10.30
CA GLY A 334 16.97 15.57 -11.29
C GLY A 334 16.25 14.22 -11.38
N GLN A 335 16.99 13.11 -11.35
CA GLN A 335 16.40 11.76 -11.35
C GLN A 335 15.53 11.52 -10.12
N LEU A 336 16.03 11.84 -8.92
CA LEU A 336 15.31 11.60 -7.69
C LEU A 336 14.11 12.57 -7.54
N PHE A 337 14.29 13.82 -7.97
CA PHE A 337 13.20 14.80 -8.08
C PHE A 337 12.08 14.29 -8.99
N GLY A 338 12.42 13.69 -10.14
CA GLY A 338 11.48 13.04 -11.04
C GLY A 338 10.68 11.94 -10.33
N VAL A 339 11.35 11.03 -9.63
CA VAL A 339 10.67 9.95 -8.87
C VAL A 339 9.71 10.49 -7.81
N PHE A 340 10.13 11.49 -7.05
CA PHE A 340 9.25 12.11 -6.05
C PHE A 340 8.07 12.84 -6.70
N SER A 341 8.29 13.50 -7.84
CA SER A 341 7.24 14.18 -8.60
C SER A 341 6.21 13.19 -9.17
N LEU A 342 6.64 12.00 -9.60
CA LEU A 342 5.72 10.97 -10.06
C LEU A 342 4.91 10.36 -8.90
N ALA A 343 5.43 10.40 -7.68
CA ALA A 343 4.79 9.84 -6.48
C ALA A 343 4.00 10.87 -5.66
N GLN A 344 3.54 11.97 -6.26
CA GLN A 344 2.78 13.04 -5.59
C GLN A 344 1.55 12.54 -4.83
N ASP A 345 0.84 11.53 -5.35
CA ASP A 345 -0.32 10.95 -4.67
C ASP A 345 0.03 10.33 -3.31
N LEU A 346 1.18 9.68 -3.24
CA LEU A 346 1.71 9.11 -2.00
C LEU A 346 2.23 10.22 -1.06
N LEU A 347 2.90 11.23 -1.59
CA LEU A 347 3.48 12.30 -0.78
C LEU A 347 2.43 13.31 -0.27
N ARG A 348 1.33 13.50 -1.01
CA ARG A 348 0.32 14.58 -0.85
C ARG A 348 0.90 15.99 -0.91
N GLU A 349 2.10 16.11 -1.48
CA GLU A 349 2.91 17.31 -1.48
C GLU A 349 3.65 17.40 -2.79
N GLN A 350 3.84 18.64 -3.27
CA GLN A 350 4.52 18.93 -4.51
C GLN A 350 6.01 19.19 -4.23
N PRO A 351 6.92 18.31 -4.64
CA PRO A 351 8.35 18.55 -4.48
C PRO A 351 8.78 19.78 -5.30
N VAL A 352 9.75 20.53 -4.78
CA VAL A 352 10.39 21.63 -5.53
C VAL A 352 11.90 21.43 -5.56
N GLN A 353 12.55 21.88 -6.63
CA GLN A 353 14.00 21.82 -6.79
C GLN A 353 14.61 23.20 -6.64
N ALA A 354 15.66 23.34 -5.83
CA ALA A 354 16.39 24.59 -5.66
C ALA A 354 17.54 24.69 -6.67
N ASN A 355 17.52 25.76 -7.48
CA ASN A 355 18.49 25.99 -8.56
C ASN A 355 19.73 26.75 -8.09
N THR A 356 19.56 27.68 -7.14
CA THR A 356 20.65 28.51 -6.58
C THR A 356 20.60 28.54 -5.05
N ARG A 357 21.66 29.05 -4.39
CA ARG A 357 21.66 29.26 -2.93
C ARG A 357 20.57 30.23 -2.48
N GLN A 358 20.36 31.31 -3.23
CA GLN A 358 19.31 32.30 -2.95
C GLN A 358 17.91 31.69 -3.09
N ASP A 359 17.71 30.88 -4.12
CA ASP A 359 16.45 30.16 -4.35
C ASP A 359 16.17 29.12 -3.24
N LEU A 360 17.19 28.39 -2.78
CA LEU A 360 17.07 27.49 -1.62
C LEU A 360 16.64 28.26 -0.36
N ARG A 361 17.31 29.38 -0.05
CA ARG A 361 16.95 30.25 1.08
C ARG A 361 15.50 30.73 0.97
N ALA A 362 15.09 31.21 -0.21
CA ALA A 362 13.72 31.68 -0.43
C ALA A 362 12.68 30.55 -0.22
N LYS A 363 12.97 29.33 -0.69
CA LYS A 363 12.10 28.16 -0.53
C LYS A 363 11.98 27.68 0.92
N LEU A 364 13.04 27.83 1.72
CA LEU A 364 13.04 27.45 3.15
C LEU A 364 12.43 28.55 4.04
N SER A 365 12.79 29.82 3.82
CA SER A 365 12.31 30.94 4.65
C SER A 365 10.80 31.20 4.52
N ASN A 366 10.21 30.89 3.36
CA ASN A 366 8.77 31.08 3.11
C ASN A 366 7.92 29.85 3.49
N ARG A 367 8.45 28.91 4.29
CA ARG A 367 7.73 27.68 4.67
C ARG A 367 7.61 27.53 6.18
N PRO A 368 6.44 27.85 6.77
CA PRO A 368 6.21 27.64 8.19
C PRO A 368 6.06 26.15 8.58
N SER A 369 5.64 25.29 7.64
CA SER A 369 5.54 23.83 7.83
C SER A 369 5.46 23.12 6.49
N GLY A 370 5.86 21.85 6.44
CA GLY A 370 5.66 20.96 5.30
C GLY A 370 6.54 21.26 4.08
N GLY A 371 6.29 20.47 3.03
CA GLY A 371 6.97 20.57 1.74
C GLY A 371 8.28 19.79 1.64
N ILE A 372 8.64 19.50 0.39
CA ILE A 372 9.83 18.73 0.02
C ILE A 372 10.71 19.61 -0.88
N VAL A 373 11.97 19.78 -0.52
CA VAL A 373 12.93 20.61 -1.26
C VAL A 373 14.14 19.77 -1.68
N PHE A 374 14.42 19.74 -2.97
CA PHE A 374 15.60 19.12 -3.54
C PHE A 374 16.72 20.15 -3.69
N ALA A 375 17.94 19.78 -3.32
CA ALA A 375 19.11 20.62 -3.45
C ALA A 375 20.37 19.78 -3.59
N THR A 376 21.40 20.37 -4.19
CA THR A 376 22.72 19.74 -4.24
C THR A 376 23.60 20.24 -3.11
N ILE A 377 24.52 19.40 -2.62
CA ILE A 377 25.38 19.72 -1.47
C ILE A 377 26.24 20.98 -1.69
N GLN A 378 26.58 21.31 -2.94
CA GLN A 378 27.35 22.52 -3.28
C GLN A 378 26.61 23.82 -2.92
N LYS A 379 25.29 23.77 -2.77
CA LYS A 379 24.48 24.92 -2.34
C LYS A 379 24.62 25.21 -0.85
N PHE A 380 25.16 24.26 -0.08
CA PHE A 380 25.48 24.41 1.33
C PHE A 380 26.96 24.67 1.58
N MET A 381 27.85 24.54 0.59
CA MET A 381 29.27 24.86 0.77
C MET A 381 29.48 26.39 0.89
N PRO A 382 30.54 26.86 1.56
CA PRO A 382 30.90 28.29 1.53
C PRO A 382 31.26 28.75 0.10
N GLY A 383 31.09 30.03 -0.21
CA GLY A 383 31.64 30.66 -1.41
C GLY A 383 33.18 30.81 -1.34
N GLU A 384 33.81 31.25 -2.44
CA GLU A 384 35.26 31.52 -2.45
C GLU A 384 35.69 32.58 -1.41
N ASP A 385 34.76 33.48 -1.05
CA ASP A 385 34.96 34.57 -0.09
C ASP A 385 34.23 34.36 1.25
N GLU A 386 33.68 33.17 1.51
CA GLU A 386 32.96 32.88 2.75
C GLU A 386 33.74 31.86 3.59
N ASP A 387 34.16 32.24 4.80
CA ASP A 387 34.83 31.32 5.74
C ASP A 387 33.84 30.50 6.59
N THR A 388 32.54 30.70 6.38
CA THR A 388 31.47 30.07 7.17
C THR A 388 30.41 29.47 6.26
N PHE A 389 29.79 28.38 6.72
CA PHE A 389 28.67 27.77 6.02
C PHE A 389 27.51 28.77 5.92
N PRO A 390 26.85 28.88 4.76
CA PRO A 390 25.67 29.74 4.61
C PRO A 390 24.57 29.28 5.58
N ILE A 391 24.35 30.04 6.67
CA ILE A 391 23.23 29.86 7.62
C ILE A 391 21.93 30.27 6.95
#